data_AF-A0A4V1ZT50-F1
#
_entry.id   AF-A0A4V1ZT50-F1
#
_cell.length_a   1.000
_cell.length_b   1.000
_cell.length_c   1.000
_cell.angle_alpha   90.00
_cell.angle_beta   90.00
_cell.angle_gamma   90.00
#
_symmetry.space_group_name_H-M   'P 1'
#
loop_
_entity.id
_entity.type
_entity.pdbx_description
1 polymer ?
#
loop_
_entity_poly.entity_id
_entity_poly.type
_entity_poly.pdbx_seq_one_letter_code
_entity_poly.pdbx_strand_id
1 'polypeptide(L)'
;MQASPEFLTFARWYIQDIDRIAPTLEEMYDFGLRRFHGEERVRLRQFIDRALREASDASLERLWKETDADIYFFTAQGLRAFLAGARDRI
;
A
#
# COMPACT_ATOMS: atom_id res chain seq x y z
N MET A 1 -11.94 1.13 8.90
CA MET A 1 -10.81 1.61 9.72
C MET A 1 -10.29 2.89 9.08
N GLN A 2 -9.62 3.77 9.82
CA GLN A 2 -9.03 4.99 9.25
C GLN A 2 -7.58 4.74 8.81
N ALA A 3 -7.16 5.31 7.68
CA ALA A 3 -5.78 5.25 7.20
C ALA A 3 -4.82 5.97 8.15
N SER A 4 -3.63 5.38 8.39
CA SER A 4 -2.55 6.09 9.09
C SER A 4 -1.86 7.12 8.18
N PRO A 5 -1.19 8.14 8.73
CA PRO A 5 -0.40 9.08 7.93
C PRO A 5 0.65 8.40 7.05
N GLU A 6 1.31 7.35 7.55
CA GLU A 6 2.28 6.57 6.80
C GLU A 6 1.62 5.82 5.64
N PHE A 7 0.43 5.25 5.86
CA PHE A 7 -0.29 4.54 4.80
C PHE A 7 -0.77 5.49 3.69
N LEU A 8 -1.27 6.67 4.05
CA LEU A 8 -1.60 7.71 3.09
C LEU A 8 -0.37 8.15 2.29
N THR A 9 0.77 8.33 2.97
CA THR A 9 2.04 8.68 2.34
C THR A 9 2.56 7.58 1.43
N PHE A 10 2.31 6.31 1.76
CA PHE A 10 2.67 5.16 0.95
C PHE A 10 1.80 5.11 -0.32
N ALA A 11 0.48 5.20 -0.15
CA ALA A 11 -0.49 5.10 -1.22
C ALA A 11 -0.32 6.20 -2.29
N ARG A 12 0.00 7.44 -1.88
CA ARG A 12 0.13 8.59 -2.80
C ARG A 12 1.22 8.43 -3.88
N TRP A 13 2.16 7.50 -3.70
CA TRP A 13 3.24 7.28 -4.68
C TRP A 13 2.83 6.34 -5.80
N TYR A 14 1.68 5.66 -5.67
CA TYR A 14 1.13 4.80 -6.70
C TYR A 14 0.28 5.61 -7.68
N ILE A 15 0.98 6.44 -8.46
CA ILE A 15 0.41 7.35 -9.47
C ILE A 15 0.05 6.61 -10.76
N GLN A 16 -0.73 7.28 -11.61
CA GLN A 16 -0.99 6.82 -12.97
C GLN A 16 0.33 6.61 -13.73
N ASP A 17 0.38 5.57 -14.57
CA ASP A 17 1.55 5.16 -15.36
C ASP A 17 2.80 4.85 -14.52
N ILE A 18 2.63 4.45 -13.24
CA ILE A 18 3.76 4.04 -12.39
C ILE A 18 4.61 2.93 -13.02
N ASP A 19 4.04 2.08 -13.87
CA ASP A 19 4.75 1.05 -14.64
C ASP A 19 5.82 1.62 -15.59
N ARG A 20 5.74 2.91 -15.97
CA ARG A 20 6.81 3.58 -16.71
C ARG A 20 8.02 3.93 -15.85
N ILE A 21 7.83 4.07 -14.55
CA ILE A 21 8.87 4.46 -13.58
C ILE A 21 9.40 3.24 -12.83
N ALA A 22 8.50 2.31 -12.52
CA ALA A 22 8.73 1.06 -11.80
C ALA A 22 8.02 -0.07 -12.55
N PRO A 23 8.64 -0.62 -13.61
CA PRO A 23 8.00 -1.60 -14.50
C PRO A 23 7.59 -2.92 -13.84
N THR A 24 8.29 -3.32 -12.78
CA THR A 24 7.99 -4.55 -12.05
C THR A 24 7.31 -4.27 -10.73
N LEU A 25 6.55 -5.26 -10.23
CA LEU A 25 5.90 -5.17 -8.93
C LEU A 25 6.92 -4.93 -7.79
N GLU A 26 8.10 -5.54 -7.90
CA GLU A 26 9.21 -5.32 -6.97
C GLU A 26 9.70 -3.87 -6.97
N GLU A 27 9.92 -3.30 -8.15
CA GLU A 27 10.29 -1.89 -8.29
C GLU A 27 9.18 -0.96 -7.80
N MET A 28 7.91 -1.33 -7.95
CA MET A 28 6.79 -0.53 -7.44
C MET A 28 6.76 -0.50 -5.91
N TYR A 29 7.10 -1.62 -5.26
CA TYR A 29 7.28 -1.65 -3.81
C TYR A 29 8.45 -0.77 -3.39
N ASP A 30 9.61 -0.95 -4.02
CA ASP A 30 10.81 -0.17 -3.70
C ASP A 30 10.55 1.33 -3.92
N PHE A 31 9.81 1.69 -4.96
CA PHE A 31 9.40 3.07 -5.26
C PHE A 31 8.49 3.68 -4.19
N GLY A 32 7.49 2.93 -3.72
CA GLY A 32 6.58 3.37 -2.66
C GLY A 32 7.26 3.45 -1.29
N LEU A 33 8.23 2.57 -1.03
CA LEU A 33 8.89 2.42 0.27
C LEU A 33 10.17 3.26 0.43
N ARG A 34 10.80 3.74 -0.65
CA ARG A 34 12.11 4.41 -0.61
C ARG A 34 12.20 5.65 0.29
N ARG A 35 11.07 6.26 0.64
CA ARG A 35 11.02 7.47 1.48
C ARG A 35 10.77 7.20 2.96
N PHE A 36 10.47 5.97 3.33
CA PHE A 36 10.22 5.60 4.72
C PHE A 36 11.52 5.18 5.38
N HIS A 37 11.81 5.77 6.55
CA HIS A 37 13.00 5.46 7.32
C HIS A 37 12.68 5.20 8.79
N GLY A 38 13.50 4.38 9.45
CA GLY A 38 13.43 4.13 10.89
C GLY A 38 12.02 3.75 11.36
N GLU A 39 11.47 4.53 12.29
CA GLU A 39 10.15 4.27 12.88
C GLU A 39 8.98 4.38 11.90
N GLU A 40 9.10 5.16 10.82
CA GLU A 40 8.02 5.29 9.84
C GLU A 40 7.77 3.97 9.11
N ARG A 41 8.85 3.21 8.84
CA ARG A 41 8.76 1.83 8.32
C ARG A 41 8.02 0.93 9.29
N VAL A 42 8.38 1.00 10.57
CA VAL A 42 7.73 0.19 11.62
C VAL A 42 6.23 0.51 11.71
N ARG A 43 5.86 1.79 11.72
CA ARG A 43 4.45 2.23 11.76
C ARG A 43 3.68 1.80 10.51
N LEU A 44 4.28 1.95 9.33
CA LEU A 44 3.66 1.50 8.07
C LEU A 44 3.43 -0.01 8.08
N ARG A 45 4.45 -0.79 8.47
CA ARG A 45 4.37 -2.25 8.54
C ARG A 45 3.27 -2.70 9.50
N GLN A 46 3.23 -2.14 10.71
CA GLN A 46 2.21 -2.46 11.71
C GLN A 46 0.81 -2.11 11.21
N PHE A 47 0.65 -0.98 10.52
CA PHE A 47 -0.64 -0.60 9.95
C PHE A 47 -1.09 -1.59 8.86
N ILE A 48 -0.21 -1.93 7.92
CA ILE A 48 -0.52 -2.89 6.85
C ILE A 48 -0.84 -4.27 7.45
N ASP A 49 -0.06 -4.76 8.41
CA ASP A 49 -0.33 -6.02 9.10
C ASP A 49 -1.71 -6.04 9.75
N ARG A 50 -2.06 -4.95 10.45
CA ARG A 50 -3.37 -4.80 11.08
C ARG A 50 -4.48 -4.80 10.02
N ALA A 51 -4.32 -4.05 8.94
CA ALA A 51 -5.29 -3.97 7.86
C ALA A 51 -5.52 -5.35 7.20
N LEU A 52 -4.45 -6.09 6.92
CA LEU A 52 -4.52 -7.44 6.34
C LEU A 52 -5.25 -8.43 7.26
N ARG A 53 -5.05 -8.32 8.58
CA ARG A 53 -5.67 -9.21 9.57
C ARG A 53 -7.12 -8.87 9.88
N GLU A 54 -7.45 -7.58 10.01
CA GLU A 54 -8.71 -7.13 10.61
C GLU A 54 -9.72 -6.61 9.58
N ALA A 55 -9.28 -6.11 8.43
CA ALA A 55 -10.20 -5.56 7.44
C ALA A 55 -10.92 -6.69 6.68
N SER A 56 -12.24 -6.55 6.52
CA SER A 56 -12.96 -7.28 5.47
C SER A 56 -12.54 -6.79 4.09
N ASP A 57 -12.83 -7.57 3.05
CA ASP A 57 -12.51 -7.20 1.66
C ASP A 57 -13.09 -5.82 1.29
N ALA A 58 -14.37 -5.59 1.58
CA ALA A 58 -15.03 -4.30 1.35
C ALA A 58 -14.38 -3.15 2.16
N SER A 59 -13.93 -3.43 3.39
CA SER A 59 -13.28 -2.41 4.22
C SER A 59 -11.89 -2.06 3.71
N LEU A 60 -11.14 -3.04 3.20
CA LEU A 60 -9.80 -2.86 2.66
C LEU A 60 -9.85 -2.11 1.33
N GLU A 61 -10.80 -2.48 0.45
CA GLU A 61 -11.04 -1.75 -0.80
C GLU A 61 -11.44 -0.30 -0.53
N ARG A 62 -12.34 -0.08 0.43
CA ARG A 62 -12.74 1.27 0.83
C ARG A 62 -11.55 2.06 1.37
N LEU A 63 -10.74 1.45 2.22
CA LEU A 63 -9.53 2.06 2.77
C LEU A 63 -8.57 2.51 1.66
N TRP A 64 -8.38 1.69 0.62
CA TRP A 64 -7.54 2.04 -0.53
C TRP A 64 -8.16 3.16 -1.39
N LYS A 65 -9.47 3.09 -1.66
CA LYS A 65 -10.21 4.10 -2.44
C LYS A 65 -10.26 5.48 -1.78
N GLU A 66 -10.10 5.54 -0.46
CA GLU A 66 -10.03 6.79 0.31
C GLU A 66 -8.62 7.42 0.28
N THR A 67 -7.65 6.81 -0.41
CA THR A 67 -6.31 7.36 -0.61
C THR A 67 -6.18 8.07 -1.96
N ASP A 68 -5.09 8.83 -2.13
CA ASP A 68 -4.73 9.47 -3.41
C ASP A 68 -4.00 8.52 -4.39
N ALA A 69 -4.13 7.20 -4.22
CA ALA A 69 -3.54 6.24 -5.15
C ALA A 69 -4.36 6.18 -6.44
N ASP A 70 -3.69 6.31 -7.58
CA ASP A 70 -4.32 6.22 -8.91
C ASP A 70 -4.44 4.78 -9.40
N ILE A 71 -3.68 3.83 -8.81
CA ILE A 71 -3.76 2.43 -9.19
C ILE A 71 -5.04 1.77 -8.65
N TYR A 72 -5.71 1.03 -9.54
CA TYR A 72 -6.93 0.31 -9.25
C TYR A 72 -6.71 -1.20 -9.19
N PHE A 73 -7.36 -1.85 -8.22
CA PHE A 73 -7.38 -3.31 -8.10
C PHE A 73 -8.76 -3.84 -8.47
N PHE A 74 -8.81 -4.78 -9.42
CA PHE A 74 -10.05 -5.43 -9.85
C PHE A 74 -10.71 -6.29 -8.76
N THR A 75 -9.93 -6.74 -7.77
CA THR A 75 -10.39 -7.58 -6.67
C THR A 75 -9.72 -7.19 -5.35
N ALA A 76 -10.45 -7.35 -4.24
CA ALA A 76 -9.88 -7.26 -2.91
C ALA A 76 -8.69 -8.20 -2.70
N GLN A 77 -8.70 -9.39 -3.30
CA GLN A 77 -7.57 -10.34 -3.24
C GLN A 77 -6.32 -9.76 -3.90
N GLY A 78 -6.46 -9.07 -5.03
CA GLY A 78 -5.35 -8.38 -5.69
C GLY A 78 -4.75 -7.29 -4.79
N LEU A 79 -5.61 -6.47 -4.17
CA LEU A 79 -5.19 -5.46 -3.20
C LEU A 79 -4.51 -6.08 -1.97
N ARG A 80 -5.05 -7.18 -1.42
CA ARG A 80 -4.43 -7.90 -0.29
C ARG A 80 -3.05 -8.43 -0.65
N ALA A 81 -2.93 -9.09 -1.80
CA ALA A 81 -1.65 -9.63 -2.26
C ALA A 81 -0.64 -8.51 -2.45
N PHE A 82 -1.07 -7.38 -3.03
CA PHE A 82 -0.24 -6.21 -3.20
C PHE A 82 0.28 -5.65 -1.87
N LEU A 83 -0.60 -5.43 -0.90
CA LEU A 83 -0.24 -4.93 0.42
C LEU A 83 0.63 -5.91 1.22
N ALA A 84 0.38 -7.22 1.09
CA ALA A 84 1.23 -8.24 1.70
C ALA A 84 2.65 -8.20 1.13
N GLY A 85 2.79 -8.09 -0.20
CA GLY A 85 4.09 -7.96 -0.85
C GLY A 85 4.84 -6.69 -0.43
N ALA A 86 4.14 -5.56 -0.31
CA ALA A 86 4.73 -4.33 0.21
C ALA A 86 5.21 -4.51 1.66
N ARG A 87 4.39 -5.10 2.54
CA ARG A 87 4.74 -5.37 3.94
C ARG A 87 5.98 -6.23 4.07
N ASP A 88 6.08 -7.30 3.29
CA ASP A 88 7.19 -8.26 3.39
C ASP A 88 8.54 -7.64 3.01
N ARG A 89 8.51 -6.47 2.35
CA ARG A 89 9.68 -5.70 1.90
C ARG A 89 10.05 -4.54 2.82
N ILE A 90 9.26 -4.27 3.88
CA ILE A 90 9.53 -3.24 4.90
C ILE A 90 10.49 -3.75 5.97
#